data_AF-A0A6J2VID1-F1
#
_entry.id   AF-A0A6J2VID1-F1
#
_cell.length_a   1.000
_cell.length_b   1.000
_cell.length_c   1.000
_cell.angle_alpha   90.00
_cell.angle_beta   90.00
_cell.angle_gamma   90.00
#
_symmetry.space_group_name_H-M   'P 1'
#
loop_
_entity.id
_entity.type
_entity.pdbx_description
1 polymer ?
#
loop_
_entity_poly.entity_id
_entity_poly.type
_entity_poly.pdbx_seq_one_letter_code
_entity_poly.pdbx_strand_id
1 'polypeptide(L)'
;MASKRNSVFYKQADQAEELHSGYLHKSPQLGHLKTYGSWKRRFFILFRLNEDSYQLKYFKNRETQDKSMGGIDLSQVSLMFLCTESHPLWSWIHKNFRCPASCVLVLKVPKRDYYLIGENSEEVDEWFTVLFKAQMNRPQKLLSPEIRNRLCWFLEDSSKWQSLTHGADESLILKEQEVFVCQEDLATHLILAENAGRPCVSDWTRQGQTTCLFHKGDLILAINDLHTESVEEVHMYLRKLLKNQVKLTIQRLPGSLPLHSDPC
;
A
#
# COMPACT_ATOMS: atom_id res chain seq x y z
N MET A 1 -12.59 6.16 -60.51
CA MET A 1 -13.39 6.40 -59.29
C MET A 1 -13.27 5.18 -58.39
N ALA A 2 -13.00 5.43 -57.09
CA ALA A 2 -13.14 4.53 -55.92
C ALA A 2 -12.33 3.20 -55.93
N SER A 3 -11.76 2.68 -54.85
CA SER A 3 -11.92 2.95 -53.42
C SER A 3 -10.66 2.44 -52.68
N LYS A 4 -10.17 3.22 -51.71
CA LYS A 4 -9.14 2.82 -50.74
C LYS A 4 -9.64 1.64 -49.92
N ARG A 5 -8.94 0.50 -49.97
CA ARG A 5 -9.08 -0.55 -48.94
C ARG A 5 -8.24 -0.15 -47.73
N ASN A 6 -8.89 0.54 -46.79
CA ASN A 6 -8.40 0.65 -45.41
C ASN A 6 -8.53 -0.74 -44.76
N SER A 7 -7.41 -1.41 -44.47
CA SER A 7 -7.40 -2.54 -43.54
C SER A 7 -7.34 -2.00 -42.11
N VAL A 8 -8.50 -1.81 -41.51
CA VAL A 8 -8.64 -1.54 -40.07
C VAL A 8 -8.38 -2.85 -39.34
N PHE A 9 -7.18 -3.02 -38.82
CA PHE A 9 -6.86 -4.07 -37.83
C PHE A 9 -7.03 -3.49 -36.43
N TYR A 10 -8.25 -3.56 -35.89
CA TYR A 10 -8.51 -3.71 -34.45
C TYR A 10 -9.86 -4.41 -34.31
N LYS A 11 -9.84 -5.74 -34.33
CA LYS A 11 -10.88 -6.57 -33.71
C LYS A 11 -10.33 -7.05 -32.37
N GLN A 12 -10.69 -6.34 -31.29
CA GLN A 12 -10.92 -6.83 -29.91
C GLN A 12 -11.06 -5.63 -28.96
N ALA A 13 -12.12 -4.84 -29.15
CA ALA A 13 -12.48 -3.73 -28.25
C ALA A 13 -13.76 -4.02 -27.44
N ASP A 14 -14.43 -5.16 -27.63
CA ASP A 14 -15.76 -5.41 -27.05
C ASP A 14 -15.75 -6.05 -25.64
N GLN A 15 -14.61 -6.14 -24.95
CA GLN A 15 -14.56 -6.81 -23.63
C GLN A 15 -13.71 -6.11 -22.55
N ALA A 16 -13.07 -4.97 -22.85
CA ALA A 16 -12.28 -4.26 -21.85
C ALA A 16 -13.14 -3.19 -21.16
N GLU A 17 -13.38 -3.35 -19.86
CA GLU A 17 -14.11 -2.38 -19.04
C GLU A 17 -13.13 -1.28 -18.57
N GLU A 18 -13.49 -0.02 -18.80
CA GLU A 18 -12.79 1.12 -18.22
C GLU A 18 -13.24 1.31 -16.77
N LEU A 19 -12.30 1.15 -15.83
CA LEU A 19 -12.59 1.27 -14.39
C LEU A 19 -12.37 2.68 -13.86
N HIS A 20 -11.37 3.37 -14.41
CA HIS A 20 -11.01 4.72 -13.99
C HIS A 20 -10.14 5.39 -15.04
N SER A 21 -10.32 6.70 -15.22
CA SER A 21 -9.50 7.51 -16.13
C SER A 21 -9.34 8.94 -15.64
N GLY A 22 -8.24 9.57 -16.02
CA GLY A 22 -7.84 10.86 -15.45
C GLY A 22 -6.45 11.31 -15.90
N TYR A 23 -6.07 12.55 -15.58
CA TYR A 23 -4.80 13.11 -16.01
C TYR A 23 -3.77 13.06 -14.88
N LEU A 24 -2.63 12.43 -15.13
CA LEU A 24 -1.51 12.42 -14.19
C LEU A 24 -0.23 12.94 -14.85
N HIS A 25 0.61 13.61 -14.09
CA HIS A 25 2.00 13.83 -14.50
C HIS A 25 2.82 12.59 -14.18
N LYS A 26 3.43 11.99 -15.20
CA LYS A 26 4.31 10.84 -15.03
C LYS A 26 5.78 11.18 -15.18
N SER A 27 6.56 10.67 -14.25
CA SER A 27 8.02 10.69 -14.29
C SER A 27 8.62 10.11 -15.59
N PRO A 28 9.73 10.66 -16.07
CA PRO A 28 10.52 10.07 -17.16
C PRO A 28 11.24 8.80 -16.71
N GLN A 29 12.00 8.15 -17.59
CA GLN A 29 12.86 7.02 -17.19
C GLN A 29 13.92 7.46 -16.16
N LEU A 30 14.46 6.48 -15.40
CA LEU A 30 15.27 6.68 -14.20
C LEU A 30 16.39 7.73 -14.37
N GLY A 31 17.07 7.75 -15.52
CA GLY A 31 18.17 8.68 -15.81
C GLY A 31 17.79 10.16 -15.94
N HIS A 32 16.49 10.51 -15.98
CA HIS A 32 16.02 11.87 -16.23
C HIS A 32 15.06 12.41 -15.17
N LEU A 33 14.97 11.77 -14.00
CA LEU A 33 13.99 12.13 -12.96
C LEU A 33 14.10 13.59 -12.48
N LYS A 34 15.31 14.16 -12.46
CA LYS A 34 15.54 15.57 -12.06
C LYS A 34 15.46 16.57 -13.22
N THR A 35 14.97 16.17 -14.39
CA THR A 35 14.77 17.04 -15.55
C THR A 35 13.29 17.37 -15.70
N TYR A 36 12.87 18.58 -15.30
CA TYR A 36 11.47 18.99 -15.29
C TYR A 36 10.76 18.77 -16.64
N GLY A 37 11.35 19.22 -17.75
CA GLY A 37 10.76 19.08 -19.09
C GLY A 37 10.54 17.63 -19.56
N SER A 38 11.17 16.65 -18.90
CA SER A 38 11.02 15.22 -19.21
C SER A 38 9.79 14.59 -18.55
N TRP A 39 9.20 15.25 -17.53
CA TRP A 39 7.92 14.85 -16.96
C TRP A 39 6.79 15.21 -17.91
N LYS A 40 5.82 14.31 -18.03
CA LYS A 40 4.75 14.46 -19.03
C LYS A 40 3.39 14.25 -18.40
N ARG A 41 2.50 15.22 -18.60
CA ARG A 41 1.07 15.06 -18.35
C ARG A 41 0.49 14.09 -19.40
N ARG A 42 -0.19 13.05 -18.95
CA ARG A 42 -0.79 12.01 -19.80
C ARG A 42 -2.15 11.65 -19.27
N PHE A 43 -3.04 11.23 -20.17
CA PHE A 43 -4.35 10.71 -19.82
C PHE A 43 -4.19 9.22 -19.53
N PHE A 44 -4.41 8.80 -18.29
CA PHE A 44 -4.33 7.41 -17.86
C PHE A 44 -5.71 6.76 -17.92
N ILE A 45 -5.73 5.48 -18.24
CA ILE A 45 -6.93 4.64 -18.21
C ILE A 45 -6.55 3.30 -17.62
N LEU A 46 -7.26 2.90 -16.56
CA LEU A 46 -7.22 1.55 -16.01
C LEU A 46 -8.28 0.69 -16.69
N PHE A 47 -7.83 -0.31 -17.43
CA PHE A 47 -8.71 -1.31 -18.05
C PHE A 47 -8.74 -2.60 -17.24
N ARG A 48 -9.94 -3.17 -17.09
CA ARG A 48 -10.15 -4.57 -16.75
C ARG A 48 -10.34 -5.36 -18.04
N LEU A 49 -9.43 -6.29 -18.32
CA LEU A 49 -9.45 -7.12 -19.54
C LEU A 49 -10.27 -8.40 -19.35
N ASN A 50 -10.24 -8.96 -18.14
CA ASN A 50 -11.06 -10.08 -17.68
C ASN A 50 -11.11 -10.03 -16.14
N GLU A 51 -11.64 -11.07 -15.48
CA GLU A 51 -11.90 -11.03 -14.03
C GLU A 51 -10.68 -10.62 -13.19
N ASP A 52 -9.47 -11.10 -13.55
CA ASP A 52 -8.24 -10.90 -12.76
C ASP A 52 -7.11 -10.15 -13.52
N SER A 53 -7.34 -9.79 -14.79
CA SER A 53 -6.36 -9.12 -15.64
C SER A 53 -6.68 -7.64 -15.79
N TYR A 54 -5.72 -6.82 -15.37
CA TYR A 54 -5.83 -5.37 -15.35
C TYR A 54 -4.63 -4.74 -16.06
N GLN A 55 -4.90 -3.67 -16.82
CA GLN A 55 -3.87 -2.94 -17.57
C GLN A 55 -4.02 -1.44 -17.40
N LEU A 56 -2.99 -0.79 -16.86
CA LEU A 56 -2.93 0.67 -16.79
C LEU A 56 -2.23 1.21 -18.04
N LYS A 57 -2.97 1.87 -18.93
CA LYS A 57 -2.42 2.52 -20.13
C LYS A 57 -2.41 4.03 -19.98
N TYR A 58 -1.54 4.69 -20.72
CA TYR A 58 -1.55 6.14 -20.81
C TYR A 58 -1.42 6.64 -22.24
N PHE A 59 -2.07 7.77 -22.50
CA PHE A 59 -2.27 8.37 -23.81
C PHE A 59 -1.80 9.82 -23.78
N LYS A 60 -1.57 10.41 -24.96
CA LYS A 60 -1.12 11.81 -25.04
C LYS A 60 -2.16 12.75 -24.41
N ASN A 61 -3.44 12.50 -24.70
CA ASN A 61 -4.61 13.20 -24.18
C ASN A 61 -5.84 12.28 -24.29
N ARG A 62 -7.02 12.77 -23.89
CA ARG A 62 -8.28 12.03 -23.91
C ARG A 62 -8.78 11.74 -25.33
N GLU A 63 -8.45 12.59 -26.29
CA GLU A 63 -8.98 12.53 -27.66
C GLU A 63 -8.20 11.56 -28.57
N THR A 64 -6.93 11.26 -28.22
CA THR A 64 -6.04 10.36 -28.99
C THR A 64 -5.80 9.04 -28.27
N GLN A 65 -6.90 8.38 -27.87
CA GLN A 65 -6.87 7.05 -27.25
C GLN A 65 -6.52 5.92 -28.25
N ASP A 66 -6.51 6.21 -29.55
CA ASP A 66 -6.13 5.29 -30.63
C ASP A 66 -4.63 4.91 -30.58
N LYS A 67 -3.79 5.78 -30.01
CA LYS A 67 -2.33 5.56 -29.91
C LYS A 67 -1.85 5.62 -28.47
N SER A 68 -1.80 4.46 -27.81
CA SER A 68 -1.18 4.33 -26.49
C SER A 68 0.28 4.79 -26.52
N MET A 69 0.64 5.63 -25.54
CA MET A 69 2.02 6.11 -25.33
C MET A 69 2.84 5.13 -24.48
N GLY A 70 2.20 4.11 -23.93
CA GLY A 70 2.78 3.07 -23.09
C GLY A 70 1.77 2.54 -22.07
N GLY A 71 2.21 1.53 -21.32
CA GLY A 71 1.43 0.95 -20.23
C GLY A 71 2.31 0.54 -19.06
N ILE A 72 1.67 0.38 -17.92
CA ILE A 72 2.22 -0.18 -16.69
C ILE A 72 1.49 -1.50 -16.47
N ASP A 73 2.23 -2.59 -16.56
CA ASP A 73 1.71 -3.91 -16.23
C ASP A 73 1.62 -4.03 -14.71
N LEU A 74 0.39 -4.01 -14.18
CA LEU A 74 0.14 -4.11 -12.74
C LEU A 74 0.60 -5.46 -12.16
N SER A 75 0.85 -6.49 -12.98
CA SER A 75 1.48 -7.75 -12.53
C SER A 75 2.91 -7.62 -12.10
N GLN A 76 3.58 -6.58 -12.58
CA GLN A 76 4.97 -6.27 -12.28
C GLN A 76 5.10 -5.25 -11.16
N VAL A 77 4.01 -4.66 -10.68
CA VAL A 77 4.06 -3.71 -9.58
C VAL A 77 4.30 -4.48 -8.29
N SER A 78 5.53 -4.35 -7.78
CA SER A 78 6.00 -4.95 -6.53
C SER A 78 5.65 -4.13 -5.30
N LEU A 79 5.47 -2.81 -5.47
CA LEU A 79 5.11 -1.91 -4.39
C LEU A 79 4.33 -0.71 -4.93
N MET A 80 3.33 -0.27 -4.19
CA MET A 80 2.54 0.92 -4.48
C MET A 80 2.32 1.71 -3.18
N PHE A 81 2.61 3.01 -3.18
CA PHE A 81 2.49 3.86 -1.99
C PHE A 81 2.39 5.36 -2.34
N LEU A 82 1.82 6.16 -1.44
CA LEU A 82 1.90 7.62 -1.52
C LEU A 82 3.29 8.09 -1.05
N CYS A 83 3.83 9.10 -1.72
CA CYS A 83 5.13 9.68 -1.36
C CYS A 83 5.10 10.28 0.04
N THR A 84 6.23 10.25 0.72
CA THR A 84 6.45 10.88 2.02
C THR A 84 7.48 12.01 1.91
N GLU A 85 7.53 12.88 2.91
CA GLU A 85 8.50 13.97 2.91
C GLU A 85 9.96 13.50 3.08
N SER A 86 10.14 12.32 3.67
CA SER A 86 11.45 11.67 3.79
C SER A 86 11.95 11.04 2.49
N HIS A 87 11.11 10.95 1.45
CA HIS A 87 11.50 10.29 0.21
C HIS A 87 12.59 11.10 -0.54
N PRO A 88 13.69 10.49 -1.03
CA PRO A 88 14.82 11.24 -1.61
C PRO A 88 14.49 12.16 -2.79
N LEU A 89 13.43 11.83 -3.55
CA LEU A 89 12.98 12.64 -4.69
C LEU A 89 11.96 13.73 -4.30
N TRP A 90 11.42 13.67 -3.08
CA TRP A 90 10.34 14.55 -2.62
C TRP A 90 10.70 16.02 -2.75
N SER A 91 11.83 16.45 -2.20
CA SER A 91 12.23 17.86 -2.21
C SER A 91 12.31 18.44 -3.63
N TRP A 92 12.72 17.62 -4.61
CA TRP A 92 12.75 18.04 -6.01
C TRP A 92 11.33 18.10 -6.61
N ILE A 93 10.48 17.11 -6.35
CA ILE A 93 9.09 17.09 -6.83
C ILE A 93 8.32 18.29 -6.27
N HIS A 94 8.35 18.49 -4.96
CA HIS A 94 7.68 19.60 -4.29
C HIS A 94 8.07 20.95 -4.89
N LYS A 95 9.37 21.18 -5.09
CA LYS A 95 9.89 22.42 -5.67
C LYS A 95 9.38 22.68 -7.09
N ASN A 96 9.27 21.65 -7.92
CA ASN A 96 8.96 21.81 -9.34
C ASN A 96 7.45 21.73 -9.66
N PHE A 97 6.70 20.92 -8.91
CA PHE A 97 5.27 20.72 -9.12
C PHE A 97 4.40 21.50 -8.12
N ARG A 98 4.99 22.04 -7.04
CA ARG A 98 4.29 22.79 -5.98
C ARG A 98 3.10 22.02 -5.38
N CYS A 99 3.22 20.70 -5.29
CA CYS A 99 2.21 19.82 -4.70
C CYS A 99 2.70 19.28 -3.34
N PRO A 100 1.81 18.86 -2.42
CA PRO A 100 2.14 18.10 -1.22
C PRO A 100 2.50 16.63 -1.56
N ALA A 101 3.07 15.90 -0.59
CA ALA A 101 3.56 14.53 -0.80
C ALA A 101 2.41 13.55 -1.07
N SER A 102 1.24 13.82 -0.47
CA SER A 102 -0.02 13.13 -0.71
C SER A 102 -0.53 13.20 -2.16
N CYS A 103 -0.07 14.17 -2.96
CA CYS A 103 -0.38 14.24 -4.39
C CYS A 103 0.53 13.38 -5.27
N VAL A 104 1.36 12.51 -4.70
CA VAL A 104 2.36 11.74 -5.47
C VAL A 104 2.20 10.24 -5.17
N LEU A 105 1.73 9.49 -6.15
CA LEU A 105 1.66 8.03 -6.14
C LEU A 105 2.93 7.42 -6.73
N VAL A 106 3.52 6.45 -6.03
CA VAL A 106 4.73 5.74 -6.44
C VAL A 106 4.43 4.28 -6.72
N LEU A 107 4.75 3.81 -7.93
CA LEU A 107 4.65 2.40 -8.35
C LEU A 107 6.07 1.86 -8.62
N LYS A 108 6.48 0.83 -7.90
CA LYS A 108 7.77 0.15 -8.12
C LYS A 108 7.60 -1.07 -9.00
N VAL A 109 8.27 -1.08 -10.15
CA VAL A 109 8.36 -2.24 -11.04
C VAL A 109 9.84 -2.65 -11.21
N PRO A 110 10.16 -3.90 -11.64
CA PRO A 110 11.53 -4.41 -11.65
C PRO A 110 12.58 -3.53 -12.33
N LYS A 111 12.18 -2.74 -13.34
CA LYS A 111 13.10 -1.94 -14.14
C LYS A 111 13.20 -0.47 -13.70
N ARG A 112 12.26 0.02 -12.91
CA ARG A 112 12.16 1.45 -12.55
C ARG A 112 11.03 1.73 -11.55
N ASP A 113 11.10 2.91 -10.95
CA ASP A 113 9.98 3.49 -10.23
C ASP A 113 9.18 4.44 -11.15
N TYR A 114 7.87 4.46 -10.99
CA TYR A 114 6.96 5.44 -11.56
C TYR A 114 6.46 6.34 -10.45
N TYR A 115 6.76 7.63 -10.57
CA TYR A 115 6.10 8.69 -9.84
C TYR A 115 4.98 9.26 -10.71
N LEU A 116 3.76 9.24 -10.18
CA LEU A 116 2.54 9.77 -10.78
C LEU A 116 2.03 10.89 -9.87
N ILE A 117 1.83 12.09 -10.41
CA ILE A 117 1.41 13.26 -9.65
C ILE A 117 0.03 13.68 -10.14
N GLY A 118 -0.94 13.71 -9.23
CA GLY A 118 -2.30 14.23 -9.48
C GLY A 118 -2.41 15.72 -9.17
N GLU A 119 -3.56 16.29 -9.48
CA GLU A 119 -3.86 17.71 -9.24
C GLU A 119 -4.06 18.00 -7.74
N ASN A 120 -4.63 17.05 -7.01
CA ASN A 120 -4.84 17.12 -5.57
C ASN A 120 -4.74 15.70 -4.93
N SER A 121 -4.78 15.64 -3.61
CA SER A 121 -4.67 14.39 -2.87
C SER A 121 -5.89 13.48 -3.05
N GLU A 122 -7.09 14.03 -3.25
CA GLU A 122 -8.31 13.25 -3.45
C GLU A 122 -8.23 12.45 -4.76
N GLU A 123 -7.82 13.08 -5.86
CA GLU A 123 -7.61 12.40 -7.15
C GLU A 123 -6.58 11.27 -7.02
N VAL A 124 -5.47 11.52 -6.31
CA VAL A 124 -4.43 10.52 -6.13
C VAL A 124 -4.89 9.37 -5.24
N ASP A 125 -5.76 9.66 -4.28
CA ASP A 125 -6.37 8.66 -3.41
C ASP A 125 -7.35 7.75 -4.17
N GLU A 126 -8.15 8.32 -5.07
CA GLU A 126 -8.99 7.56 -5.99
C GLU A 126 -8.14 6.65 -6.88
N TRP A 127 -7.06 7.18 -7.49
CA TRP A 127 -6.12 6.39 -8.29
C TRP A 127 -5.48 5.25 -7.49
N PHE A 128 -5.01 5.53 -6.28
CA PHE A 128 -4.45 4.50 -5.40
C PHE A 128 -5.50 3.41 -5.12
N THR A 129 -6.72 3.81 -4.77
CA THR A 129 -7.83 2.91 -4.45
C THR A 129 -8.16 1.96 -5.59
N VAL A 130 -8.36 2.47 -6.81
CA VAL A 130 -8.72 1.63 -7.97
C VAL A 130 -7.58 0.70 -8.39
N LEU A 131 -6.33 1.18 -8.33
CA LEU A 131 -5.15 0.36 -8.64
C LEU A 131 -4.93 -0.72 -7.57
N PHE A 132 -5.21 -0.40 -6.32
CA PHE A 132 -5.04 -1.32 -5.20
C PHE A 132 -6.04 -2.47 -5.29
N LYS A 133 -7.32 -2.15 -5.54
CA LYS A 133 -8.36 -3.15 -5.80
C LYS A 133 -8.01 -4.06 -6.98
N ALA A 134 -7.49 -3.48 -8.07
CA ALA A 134 -7.01 -4.23 -9.23
C ALA A 134 -5.83 -5.17 -8.91
N GLN A 135 -5.00 -4.85 -7.91
CA GLN A 135 -3.94 -5.74 -7.45
C GLN A 135 -4.45 -6.83 -6.49
N MET A 136 -5.42 -6.50 -5.62
CA MET A 136 -5.95 -7.43 -4.62
C MET A 136 -6.87 -8.49 -5.21
N ASN A 137 -7.54 -8.23 -6.34
CA ASN A 137 -8.35 -9.22 -7.04
C ASN A 137 -7.53 -10.31 -7.76
N ARG A 138 -6.28 -10.55 -7.37
CA ARG A 138 -5.43 -11.56 -8.04
C ARG A 138 -5.21 -12.78 -7.14
N PRO A 139 -5.76 -13.95 -7.49
CA PRO A 139 -5.77 -15.13 -6.62
C PRO A 139 -4.38 -15.73 -6.33
N GLN A 140 -3.32 -15.27 -7.00
CA GLN A 140 -1.98 -15.89 -6.93
C GLN A 140 -0.86 -14.96 -6.42
N LYS A 141 -1.16 -13.71 -6.04
CA LYS A 141 -0.12 -12.74 -5.61
C LYS A 141 -0.45 -11.98 -4.34
N LEU A 142 -1.42 -12.48 -3.57
CA LEU A 142 -1.72 -11.92 -2.26
C LEU A 142 -0.49 -12.02 -1.35
N LEU A 143 0.17 -10.87 -1.22
CA LEU A 143 1.02 -10.52 -0.10
C LEU A 143 2.35 -11.29 -0.05
N SER A 144 3.32 -10.85 -0.85
CA SER A 144 4.69 -11.01 -0.37
C SER A 144 4.77 -10.35 1.03
N PRO A 145 5.54 -10.92 1.98
CA PRO A 145 5.68 -10.33 3.30
C PRO A 145 6.07 -8.84 3.25
N GLU A 146 6.76 -8.39 2.20
CA GLU A 146 7.08 -6.98 2.00
C GLU A 146 5.86 -6.10 1.67
N ILE A 147 4.91 -6.59 0.85
CA ILE A 147 3.67 -5.85 0.56
C ILE A 147 2.81 -5.82 1.83
N ARG A 148 2.66 -6.95 2.52
CA ARG A 148 1.93 -7.09 3.80
C ARG A 148 2.41 -6.13 4.88
N ASN A 149 3.72 -6.13 5.16
CA ASN A 149 4.32 -5.28 6.20
C ASN A 149 4.33 -3.79 5.82
N ARG A 150 4.17 -3.46 4.54
CA ARG A 150 4.14 -2.07 4.06
C ARG A 150 2.73 -1.50 3.92
N LEU A 151 1.72 -2.37 3.87
CA LEU A 151 0.31 -1.97 3.98
C LEU A 151 -0.01 -1.38 5.36
N CYS A 152 0.78 -1.69 6.40
CA CYS A 152 0.81 -0.97 7.67
C CYS A 152 1.00 0.55 7.52
N TRP A 153 1.70 1.04 6.49
CA TRP A 153 1.87 2.49 6.26
C TRP A 153 0.55 3.18 5.87
N PHE A 154 -0.45 2.43 5.39
CA PHE A 154 -1.76 2.97 5.02
C PHE A 154 -2.82 2.82 6.11
N LEU A 155 -2.50 2.16 7.22
CA LEU A 155 -3.42 1.89 8.32
C LEU A 155 -3.55 3.05 9.31
N GLU A 156 -3.48 4.28 8.81
CA GLU A 156 -3.94 5.42 9.58
C GLU A 156 -5.46 5.34 9.80
N ASP A 157 -6.21 4.71 8.88
CA ASP A 157 -7.66 4.53 8.98
C ASP A 157 -8.10 3.08 8.69
N SER A 158 -8.41 2.36 9.77
CA SER A 158 -8.98 1.00 9.75
C SER A 158 -10.25 0.93 8.90
N SER A 159 -11.07 1.99 8.89
CA SER A 159 -12.34 2.08 8.16
C SER A 159 -12.11 2.11 6.65
N LYS A 160 -11.10 2.86 6.21
CA LYS A 160 -10.70 2.91 4.79
C LYS A 160 -10.21 1.56 4.31
N TRP A 161 -9.42 0.86 5.13
CA TRP A 161 -8.96 -0.49 4.81
C TRP A 161 -10.10 -1.49 4.69
N GLN A 162 -11.04 -1.49 5.63
CA GLN A 162 -12.24 -2.33 5.57
C GLN A 162 -13.07 -2.05 4.31
N SER A 163 -13.17 -0.78 3.88
CA SER A 163 -13.82 -0.40 2.63
C SER A 163 -13.06 -0.90 1.38
N LEU A 164 -11.72 -0.87 1.40
CA LEU A 164 -10.88 -1.36 0.31
C LEU A 164 -10.92 -2.88 0.17
N THR A 165 -11.06 -3.60 1.27
CA THR A 165 -11.12 -5.08 1.32
C THR A 165 -12.56 -5.61 1.36
N HIS A 166 -13.59 -4.77 1.21
CA HIS A 166 -14.97 -5.23 1.22
C HIS A 166 -15.24 -6.15 0.02
N GLY A 167 -15.55 -7.43 0.29
CA GLY A 167 -15.68 -8.46 -0.73
C GLY A 167 -14.37 -9.14 -1.17
N ALA A 168 -13.24 -8.76 -0.56
CA ALA A 168 -11.99 -9.50 -0.66
C ALA A 168 -12.05 -10.77 0.21
N ASP A 169 -11.17 -11.74 -0.08
CA ASP A 169 -11.02 -12.97 0.71
C ASP A 169 -10.89 -12.66 2.22
N GLU A 170 -11.56 -13.44 3.10
CA GLU A 170 -11.47 -13.26 4.56
C GLU A 170 -10.02 -13.27 5.07
N SER A 171 -9.11 -13.93 4.34
CA SER A 171 -7.67 -13.91 4.58
C SER A 171 -6.99 -12.57 4.33
N LEU A 172 -7.73 -11.52 3.94
CA LEU A 172 -7.25 -10.14 3.79
C LEU A 172 -7.80 -9.17 4.85
N ILE A 173 -8.68 -9.62 5.73
CA ILE A 173 -9.33 -8.78 6.74
C ILE A 173 -8.42 -8.62 7.95
N LEU A 174 -8.12 -7.37 8.32
CA LEU A 174 -7.41 -7.02 9.55
C LEU A 174 -8.24 -7.42 10.76
N LYS A 175 -7.60 -8.11 11.70
CA LYS A 175 -8.27 -8.56 12.91
C LYS A 175 -7.72 -7.81 14.10
N GLU A 176 -8.60 -7.09 14.77
CA GLU A 176 -8.33 -6.63 16.13
C GLU A 176 -8.51 -7.81 17.07
N GLN A 177 -7.54 -8.00 17.96
CA GLN A 177 -7.58 -9.05 18.96
C GLN A 177 -7.07 -8.51 20.29
N GLU A 178 -7.69 -8.96 21.37
CA GLU A 178 -7.24 -8.70 22.72
C GLU A 178 -6.27 -9.80 23.16
N VAL A 179 -5.12 -9.38 23.65
CA VAL A 179 -4.07 -10.26 24.15
C VAL A 179 -3.81 -9.94 25.61
N PHE A 180 -3.89 -10.95 26.47
CA PHE A 180 -3.65 -10.80 27.90
C PHE A 180 -2.27 -11.37 28.25
N VAL A 181 -1.38 -10.53 28.75
CA VAL A 181 0.03 -10.87 29.04
C VAL A 181 0.40 -10.34 30.42
N CYS A 182 1.32 -11.00 31.12
CA CYS A 182 1.80 -10.41 32.36
C CYS A 182 2.73 -9.21 32.09
N GLN A 183 2.74 -8.26 33.01
CA GLN A 183 3.48 -7.01 32.87
C GLN A 183 4.99 -7.24 32.80
N GLU A 184 5.50 -8.20 33.57
CA GLU A 184 6.92 -8.56 33.57
C GLU A 184 7.36 -9.09 32.21
N ASP A 185 6.58 -10.01 31.62
CA ASP A 185 6.90 -10.57 30.30
C ASP A 185 6.88 -9.50 29.21
N LEU A 186 5.94 -8.55 29.26
CA LEU A 186 5.91 -7.44 28.31
C LEU A 186 7.13 -6.55 28.46
N ALA A 187 7.59 -6.30 29.69
CA ALA A 187 8.75 -5.45 29.94
C ALA A 187 10.07 -6.09 29.51
N THR A 188 10.17 -7.43 29.58
CA THR A 188 11.42 -8.17 29.32
C THR A 188 11.51 -8.73 27.91
N HIS A 189 10.38 -9.12 27.32
CA HIS A 189 10.38 -9.92 26.09
C HIS A 189 9.81 -9.20 24.86
N LEU A 190 8.99 -8.16 25.04
CA LEU A 190 8.43 -7.42 23.93
C LEU A 190 9.46 -6.46 23.34
N ILE A 191 9.73 -6.62 22.05
CA ILE A 191 10.56 -5.68 21.30
C ILE A 191 9.65 -4.95 20.33
N LEU A 192 9.71 -3.63 20.40
CA LEU A 192 8.91 -2.73 19.57
C LEU A 192 9.77 -2.08 18.50
N ALA A 193 9.14 -1.75 17.39
CA ALA A 193 9.63 -0.82 16.40
C ALA A 193 8.57 0.24 16.13
N GLU A 194 9.01 1.33 15.52
CA GLU A 194 8.11 2.36 15.05
C GLU A 194 7.98 2.22 13.53
N ASN A 195 6.74 2.06 13.06
CA ASN A 195 6.44 1.96 11.64
C ASN A 195 5.37 3.01 11.31
N ALA A 196 5.69 3.95 10.43
CA ALA A 196 4.82 5.09 10.12
C ALA A 196 4.37 5.90 11.36
N GLY A 197 5.23 6.04 12.37
CA GLY A 197 4.88 6.74 13.60
C GLY A 197 3.89 5.99 14.49
N ARG A 198 3.73 4.67 14.31
CA ARG A 198 2.88 3.80 15.14
C ARG A 198 3.69 2.69 15.78
N PRO A 199 3.38 2.29 17.03
CA PRO A 199 4.09 1.21 17.71
C PRO A 199 3.68 -0.15 17.14
N CYS A 200 4.68 -0.95 16.73
CA CYS A 200 4.46 -2.31 16.25
C CYS A 200 5.41 -3.31 16.91
N VAL A 201 4.97 -4.56 17.00
CA VAL A 201 5.78 -5.66 17.51
C VAL A 201 6.83 -6.04 16.46
N SER A 202 8.10 -5.86 16.80
CA SER A 202 9.21 -6.26 15.96
C SER A 202 9.70 -7.67 16.28
N ASP A 203 9.66 -8.05 17.57
CA ASP A 203 10.08 -9.36 18.07
C ASP A 203 9.45 -9.69 19.45
N TRP A 204 9.48 -10.98 19.81
CA TRP A 204 9.01 -11.51 21.09
C TRP A 204 9.92 -12.65 21.56
N THR A 205 10.69 -12.41 22.61
CA THR A 205 11.80 -13.30 23.00
C THR A 205 11.45 -14.36 24.03
N ARG A 206 10.20 -14.40 24.52
CA ARG A 206 9.80 -15.34 25.57
C ARG A 206 9.78 -16.77 25.03
N GLN A 207 10.51 -17.66 25.68
CA GLN A 207 10.57 -19.09 25.35
C GLN A 207 9.49 -19.90 26.07
N GLY A 208 8.97 -20.96 25.45
CA GLY A 208 8.15 -21.98 26.12
C GLY A 208 6.63 -21.74 26.14
N GLN A 209 6.10 -20.83 25.32
CA GLN A 209 4.65 -20.73 25.12
C GLN A 209 4.17 -21.70 24.04
N THR A 210 3.05 -22.40 24.30
CA THR A 210 2.42 -23.33 23.36
C THR A 210 1.65 -22.63 22.23
N THR A 211 1.42 -21.33 22.35
CA THR A 211 0.71 -20.51 21.36
C THR A 211 1.52 -19.28 20.96
N CYS A 212 1.42 -18.92 19.68
CA CYS A 212 2.09 -17.75 19.13
C CYS A 212 1.32 -16.48 19.53
N LEU A 213 1.77 -15.84 20.60
CA LEU A 213 1.09 -14.69 21.19
C LEU A 213 1.09 -13.48 20.24
N PHE A 214 2.26 -13.14 19.71
CA PHE A 214 2.47 -12.03 18.78
C PHE A 214 2.88 -12.53 17.40
N HIS A 215 2.64 -11.71 16.40
CA HIS A 215 3.17 -11.85 15.05
C HIS A 215 3.99 -10.62 14.72
N LYS A 216 5.00 -10.79 13.88
CA LYS A 216 5.86 -9.69 13.45
C LYS A 216 5.01 -8.66 12.68
N GLY A 217 5.04 -7.42 13.15
CA GLY A 217 4.27 -6.31 12.58
C GLY A 217 2.89 -6.10 13.21
N ASP A 218 2.51 -6.85 14.25
CA ASP A 218 1.28 -6.54 15.01
C ASP A 218 1.34 -5.10 15.51
N LEU A 219 0.32 -4.29 15.19
CA LEU A 219 0.23 -2.90 15.67
C LEU A 219 -0.34 -2.90 17.08
N ILE A 220 0.27 -2.14 18.00
CA ILE A 220 -0.29 -1.92 19.34
C ILE A 220 -1.24 -0.74 19.26
N LEU A 221 -2.54 -1.01 19.41
CA LEU A 221 -3.58 0.01 19.38
C LEU A 221 -3.85 0.58 20.76
N ALA A 222 -3.87 -0.27 21.78
CA ALA A 222 -4.16 0.17 23.15
C ALA A 222 -3.53 -0.74 24.22
N ILE A 223 -3.30 -0.16 25.41
CA ILE A 223 -2.87 -0.84 26.63
C ILE A 223 -3.88 -0.55 27.73
N ASN A 224 -4.58 -1.57 28.21
CA ASN A 224 -5.69 -1.44 29.15
C ASN A 224 -6.70 -0.36 28.72
N ASP A 225 -7.13 -0.43 27.46
CA ASP A 225 -8.09 0.50 26.83
C ASP A 225 -7.56 1.92 26.58
N LEU A 226 -6.32 2.23 26.96
CA LEU A 226 -5.66 3.48 26.65
C LEU A 226 -5.00 3.38 25.27
N HIS A 227 -5.45 4.20 24.34
CA HIS A 227 -4.89 4.27 22.98
C HIS A 227 -3.42 4.63 23.01
N THR A 228 -2.65 4.04 22.09
CA THR A 228 -1.23 4.30 21.92
C THR A 228 -0.94 4.76 20.50
N GLU A 229 -0.26 5.88 20.38
CA GLU A 229 0.16 6.45 19.11
C GLU A 229 1.65 6.28 18.87
N SER A 230 2.48 6.13 19.91
CA SER A 230 3.95 5.99 19.79
C SER A 230 4.54 4.86 20.63
N VAL A 231 5.77 4.47 20.32
CA VAL A 231 6.55 3.49 21.11
C VAL A 231 6.85 4.04 22.51
N GLU A 232 7.07 5.34 22.62
CA GLU A 232 7.31 6.06 23.87
C GLU A 232 6.10 5.96 24.81
N GLU A 233 4.89 6.14 24.27
CA GLU A 233 3.65 5.98 25.04
C GLU A 233 3.44 4.56 25.52
N VAL A 234 3.69 3.57 24.66
CA VAL A 234 3.63 2.15 25.04
C VAL A 234 4.56 1.89 26.23
N HIS A 235 5.83 2.29 26.14
CA HIS A 235 6.78 2.13 27.25
C HIS A 235 6.35 2.90 28.50
N MET A 236 5.83 4.12 28.35
CA MET A 236 5.33 4.90 29.47
C MET A 236 4.19 4.18 30.19
N TYR A 237 3.23 3.64 29.45
CA TYR A 237 2.12 2.89 30.03
C TYR A 237 2.63 1.64 30.73
N LEU A 238 3.44 0.80 30.08
CA LEU A 238 4.00 -0.42 30.66
C LEU A 238 4.75 -0.18 31.98
N ARG A 239 5.47 0.94 32.10
CA ARG A 239 6.16 1.33 33.35
C ARG A 239 5.22 1.77 34.48
N LYS A 240 4.05 2.31 34.14
CA LYS A 240 3.05 2.84 35.09
C LYS A 240 2.02 1.78 35.51
N LEU A 241 2.09 0.57 34.95
CA LEU A 241 1.16 -0.50 35.27
C LEU A 241 1.39 -1.04 36.68
N LEU A 242 0.32 -1.07 37.45
CA LEU A 242 0.27 -1.68 38.78
C LEU A 242 -0.37 -3.08 38.76
N LYS A 243 -1.00 -3.44 37.64
CA LYS A 243 -1.66 -4.73 37.45
C LYS A 243 -0.66 -5.74 36.91
N ASN A 244 -0.67 -6.94 37.48
CA ASN A 244 0.16 -8.05 37.00
C ASN A 244 -0.26 -8.50 35.59
N GLN A 245 -1.55 -8.46 35.27
CA GLN A 245 -2.07 -8.80 33.93
C GLN A 245 -2.42 -7.53 33.16
N VAL A 246 -2.01 -7.50 31.89
CA VAL A 246 -2.15 -6.37 30.97
C VAL A 246 -2.99 -6.82 29.78
N LYS A 247 -4.00 -6.01 29.42
CA LYS A 247 -4.77 -6.18 28.18
C LYS A 247 -4.13 -5.34 27.08
N LEU A 248 -3.66 -5.98 26.02
CA LEU A 248 -3.23 -5.32 24.80
C LEU A 248 -4.30 -5.47 23.74
N THR A 249 -4.70 -4.37 23.12
CA THR A 249 -5.47 -4.40 21.88
C THR A 249 -4.47 -4.30 20.73
N ILE A 250 -4.38 -5.35 19.93
CA ILE A 250 -3.49 -5.37 18.77
C ILE A 250 -4.28 -5.53 17.48
N GLN A 251 -3.75 -4.95 16.39
CA GLN A 251 -4.26 -5.18 15.05
C GLN A 251 -3.28 -6.08 14.29
N ARG A 252 -3.75 -7.29 13.96
CA ARG A 252 -2.96 -8.29 13.26
C ARG A 252 -3.15 -8.20 11.76
N LEU A 253 -2.04 -8.12 11.05
CA LEU A 253 -2.00 -8.27 9.60
C LEU A 253 -2.29 -9.72 9.20
N PRO A 254 -3.14 -9.97 8.19
CA PRO A 254 -3.40 -11.33 7.72
C PRO A 254 -2.15 -12.01 7.18
N GLY A 255 -1.90 -13.25 7.60
CA GLY A 255 -0.72 -14.03 7.21
C GLY A 255 0.61 -13.55 7.80
N SER A 256 0.59 -12.60 8.75
CA SER A 256 1.80 -12.15 9.46
C SER A 256 2.60 -13.33 10.03
N LEU A 257 3.92 -13.17 10.13
CA LEU A 257 4.78 -14.25 10.59
C LEU A 257 4.62 -14.40 12.11
N PRO A 258 4.17 -15.55 12.62
CA PRO A 258 4.11 -15.76 14.06
C PRO A 258 5.49 -15.65 14.69
N LEU A 259 5.57 -15.01 15.84
CA LEU A 259 6.76 -14.95 16.67
C LEU A 259 6.66 -16.10 17.67
N HIS A 260 7.40 -17.17 17.41
CA HIS A 260 7.43 -18.40 18.20
C HIS A 260 8.86 -18.81 18.53
N SER A 261 9.00 -19.55 19.63
CA SER A 261 10.20 -20.37 19.91
C SER A 261 10.19 -21.64 19.05
N ASP A 262 11.31 -21.97 18.40
CA ASP A 262 11.50 -23.21 17.60
C ASP A 262 11.18 -24.50 18.38
N PRO A 263 10.83 -25.61 17.70
CA PRO A 263 9.57 -25.85 17.02
C PRO A 263 8.63 -26.76 17.85
N CYS A 264 7.32 -26.52 17.70
CA CYS A 264 6.30 -27.57 17.83
C CYS A 264 6.38 -28.57 16.67
#